data_AF-A0A957PIW0-F1
#
_entry.id   AF-A0A957PIW0-F1
#
_cell.length_a   1.000
_cell.length_b   1.000
_cell.length_c   1.000
_cell.angle_alpha   90.00
_cell.angle_beta   90.00
_cell.angle_gamma   90.00
#
_symmetry.space_group_name_H-M   'P 1'
#
loop_
_entity.id
_entity.type
_entity.pdbx_description
1 polymer ?
#
loop_
_entity_poly.entity_id
_entity_poly.type
_entity_poly.pdbx_seq_one_letter_code
_entity_poly.pdbx_strand_id
1 'polypeptide(L)'
;MNIIKLKLTGTRPLLMHADIFADPLNPLTKAHKSLTGKRKKTDEDHELIARSEWRGGLYYDDEIGPYMPGINIESSLVAGGKLSKLGTQMKRSIEIVDERCKLEYEGPRTVEGLWDKGFYDARSVKVSSARIMRYRPMFKKWHLLCSVAFDKESIDHGQIVKSFNDAGMYCGLGDYRPKFGRFAVEVIK
;
A
#
# COMPACT_ATOMS: atom_id res chain seq x y z
N MET A 1 -26.80 -7.34 3.73
CA MET A 1 -25.39 -6.90 3.66
C MET A 1 -25.37 -5.38 3.76
N ASN A 2 -24.61 -4.82 4.71
CA ASN A 2 -24.61 -3.38 4.98
C ASN A 2 -23.27 -2.78 4.55
N ILE A 3 -23.27 -1.49 4.21
CA ILE A 3 -22.08 -0.80 3.76
C ILE A 3 -21.81 0.39 4.67
N ILE A 4 -20.55 0.55 5.07
CA ILE A 4 -20.02 1.76 5.71
C ILE A 4 -18.93 2.34 4.81
N LYS A 5 -19.01 3.64 4.53
CA LYS A 5 -17.96 4.37 3.79
C LYS A 5 -17.03 5.06 4.77
N LEU A 6 -15.73 4.89 4.54
CA LEU A 6 -14.68 5.43 5.40
C LEU A 6 -13.69 6.23 4.57
N LYS A 7 -13.22 7.32 5.17
CA LYS A 7 -12.05 8.07 4.70
C LYS A 7 -10.87 7.77 5.60
N LEU A 8 -9.78 7.29 5.00
CA LEU A 8 -8.52 7.04 5.67
C LEU A 8 -7.56 8.18 5.31
N THR A 9 -7.18 8.99 6.29
CA THR A 9 -6.26 10.12 6.09
C THR A 9 -4.91 9.82 6.73
N GLY A 10 -3.84 9.85 5.93
CA GLY A 10 -2.50 9.51 6.40
C GLY A 10 -1.97 10.45 7.48
N THR A 11 -1.53 9.89 8.62
CA THR A 11 -0.80 10.60 9.67
C THR A 11 0.72 10.34 9.61
N ARG A 12 1.13 9.37 8.80
CA ARG A 12 2.53 9.13 8.40
C ARG A 12 2.58 8.90 6.88
N PRO A 13 3.75 9.09 6.24
CA PRO A 13 3.90 8.80 4.82
C PRO A 13 3.49 7.36 4.50
N LEU A 14 2.82 7.15 3.37
CA LEU A 14 2.51 5.82 2.84
C LEU A 14 3.69 5.34 2.01
N LEU A 15 4.14 4.13 2.29
CA LEU A 15 5.17 3.44 1.52
C LEU A 15 4.53 2.25 0.82
N MET A 16 4.69 2.17 -0.50
CA MET A 16 4.14 1.07 -1.30
C MET A 16 5.17 -0.02 -1.56
N HIS A 17 4.67 -1.24 -1.69
CA HIS A 17 5.44 -2.37 -2.18
C HIS A 17 4.50 -3.38 -2.86
N ALA A 18 4.15 -3.10 -4.11
CA ALA A 18 3.38 -4.01 -4.92
C ALA A 18 4.12 -5.34 -5.18
N ASP A 19 3.35 -6.39 -5.40
CA ASP A 19 3.78 -7.76 -5.63
C ASP A 19 3.98 -8.07 -7.12
N ILE A 20 4.11 -7.04 -7.97
CA ILE A 20 4.30 -7.17 -9.43
C ILE A 20 5.42 -8.16 -9.76
N PHE A 21 6.52 -8.10 -9.02
CA PHE A 21 7.69 -8.97 -9.25
C PHE A 21 7.52 -10.42 -8.80
N ALA A 22 6.44 -10.75 -8.09
CA ALA A 22 6.08 -12.13 -7.81
C ALA A 22 5.62 -12.88 -9.06
N ASP A 23 5.03 -12.18 -10.04
CA ASP A 23 4.65 -12.77 -11.32
C ASP A 23 5.85 -12.77 -12.29
N PRO A 24 6.41 -13.96 -12.63
CA PRO A 24 7.52 -14.06 -13.58
C PRO A 24 7.13 -13.72 -15.03
N LEU A 25 5.84 -13.72 -15.37
CA LEU A 25 5.34 -13.44 -16.70
C LEU A 25 5.10 -11.95 -16.95
N ASN A 26 4.95 -11.15 -15.88
CA ASN A 26 4.75 -9.72 -15.96
C ASN A 26 5.89 -9.02 -16.73
N PRO A 27 5.58 -8.12 -17.68
CA PRO A 27 6.59 -7.38 -18.43
C PRO A 27 7.59 -6.61 -17.57
N LEU A 28 7.13 -5.99 -16.47
CA LEU A 28 7.99 -5.25 -15.54
C LEU A 28 8.97 -6.19 -14.84
N THR A 29 8.54 -7.40 -14.48
CA THR A 29 9.41 -8.44 -13.90
C THR A 29 10.49 -8.87 -14.88
N LYS A 30 10.12 -9.12 -16.14
CA LYS A 30 11.07 -9.50 -17.20
C LYS A 30 12.11 -8.40 -17.43
N ALA A 31 11.67 -7.15 -17.52
CA ALA A 31 12.55 -5.99 -17.68
C ALA A 31 13.51 -5.85 -16.48
N HIS A 32 12.99 -5.97 -15.25
CA HIS A 32 13.81 -5.89 -14.04
C HIS A 32 14.86 -7.00 -13.96
N LYS A 33 14.50 -8.24 -14.34
CA LYS A 33 15.43 -9.38 -14.38
C LYS A 33 16.55 -9.16 -15.41
N SER A 34 16.24 -8.59 -16.57
CA SER A 34 17.24 -8.26 -17.58
C SER A 34 18.27 -7.26 -17.07
N LEU A 35 17.83 -6.21 -16.36
CA LEU A 35 18.72 -5.21 -15.76
C LEU A 35 19.57 -5.80 -14.63
N THR A 36 18.95 -6.53 -13.69
CA THR A 36 19.64 -7.07 -12.52
C THR A 36 20.57 -8.24 -12.83
N GLY A 37 20.33 -8.96 -13.93
CA GLY A 37 21.14 -10.08 -14.40
C GLY A 37 22.51 -9.71 -14.99
N LYS A 38 22.77 -8.43 -15.26
CA LYS A 38 24.09 -7.96 -15.73
C LYS A 38 25.19 -8.24 -14.69
N ARG A 39 26.29 -8.88 -15.11
CA ARG A 39 27.43 -9.23 -14.21
C ARG A 39 28.18 -8.00 -13.70
N LYS A 40 28.51 -7.06 -14.60
CA LYS A 40 29.07 -5.74 -14.26
C LYS A 40 27.97 -4.72 -14.51
N LYS A 41 27.78 -3.81 -13.55
CA LYS A 41 26.77 -2.76 -13.59
C LYS A 41 27.49 -1.41 -13.64
N THR A 42 27.07 -0.56 -14.57
CA THR A 42 27.48 0.86 -14.59
C THR A 42 26.61 1.67 -13.62
N ASP A 43 26.95 2.93 -13.40
CA ASP A 43 26.10 3.83 -12.60
C ASP A 43 24.72 4.01 -13.26
N GLU A 44 24.68 4.10 -14.60
CA GLU A 44 23.43 4.11 -15.37
C GLU A 44 22.59 2.84 -15.14
N ASP A 45 23.23 1.67 -15.07
CA ASP A 45 22.52 0.42 -14.73
C ASP A 45 21.90 0.50 -13.33
N HIS A 46 22.60 1.10 -12.36
CA HIS A 46 22.08 1.27 -11.01
C HIS A 46 20.87 2.21 -10.97
N GLU A 47 20.88 3.30 -11.75
CA GLU A 47 19.73 4.20 -11.89
C GLU A 47 18.53 3.52 -12.55
N LEU A 48 18.76 2.75 -13.62
CA LEU A 48 17.71 1.98 -14.28
C LEU A 48 17.11 0.91 -13.35
N ILE A 49 17.95 0.23 -12.56
CA ILE A 49 17.48 -0.75 -11.56
C ILE A 49 16.67 -0.04 -10.47
N ALA A 50 17.11 1.12 -9.98
CA ALA A 50 16.38 1.90 -8.98
C ALA A 50 15.00 2.32 -9.49
N ARG A 51 14.92 2.86 -10.71
CA ARG A 51 13.64 3.24 -11.34
C ARG A 51 12.73 2.04 -11.59
N SER A 52 13.30 0.93 -12.05
CA SER A 52 12.57 -0.32 -12.27
C SER A 52 12.02 -0.89 -10.96
N GLU A 53 12.82 -0.90 -9.88
CA GLU A 53 12.39 -1.35 -8.57
C GLU A 53 11.26 -0.48 -8.01
N TRP A 54 11.42 0.83 -8.09
CA TRP A 54 10.38 1.78 -7.70
C TRP A 54 9.07 1.52 -8.46
N ARG A 55 9.16 1.35 -9.80
CA ARG A 55 7.99 1.10 -10.63
C ARG A 55 7.29 -0.21 -10.28
N GLY A 56 8.06 -1.27 -10.00
CA GLY A 56 7.52 -2.56 -9.57
C GLY A 56 6.89 -2.52 -8.18
N GLY A 57 7.26 -1.56 -7.34
CA GLY A 57 6.65 -1.33 -6.04
C GLY A 57 5.39 -0.47 -6.06
N LEU A 58 5.04 0.15 -7.19
CA LEU A 58 3.91 1.09 -7.32
C LEU A 58 2.62 0.36 -7.71
N TYR A 59 1.60 0.47 -6.87
CA TYR A 59 0.23 0.16 -7.27
C TYR A 59 -0.27 1.28 -8.17
N TYR A 60 -0.47 0.97 -9.44
CA TYR A 60 -0.79 1.94 -10.48
C TYR A 60 -1.79 1.35 -11.47
N ASP A 61 -2.77 2.17 -11.81
CA ASP A 61 -3.76 1.91 -12.84
C ASP A 61 -3.76 3.09 -13.83
N ASP A 62 -3.92 2.80 -15.11
CA ASP A 62 -3.79 3.82 -16.16
C ASP A 62 -4.91 4.87 -16.13
N GLU A 63 -6.09 4.54 -15.59
CA GLU A 63 -7.24 5.44 -15.52
C GLU A 63 -7.26 6.22 -14.20
N ILE A 64 -7.04 5.57 -13.05
CA ILE A 64 -7.14 6.22 -11.73
C ILE A 64 -5.79 6.70 -11.17
N GLY A 65 -4.67 6.26 -11.75
CA GLY A 65 -3.31 6.52 -11.28
C GLY A 65 -2.95 5.67 -10.05
N PRO A 66 -2.17 6.20 -9.10
CA PRO A 66 -1.84 5.46 -7.89
C PRO A 66 -3.07 5.10 -7.05
N TYR A 67 -3.08 3.86 -6.56
CA TYR A 67 -4.17 3.33 -5.75
C TYR A 67 -3.64 2.44 -4.63
N MET A 68 -4.52 2.03 -3.72
CA MET A 68 -4.26 0.95 -2.77
C MET A 68 -5.24 -0.20 -3.01
N PRO A 69 -4.77 -1.46 -3.12
CA PRO A 69 -5.67 -2.59 -3.21
C PRO A 69 -6.60 -2.69 -1.99
N GLY A 70 -7.87 -3.01 -2.21
CA GLY A 70 -8.84 -3.22 -1.14
C GLY A 70 -8.37 -4.27 -0.12
N ILE A 71 -7.76 -5.36 -0.61
CA ILE A 71 -7.21 -6.44 0.23
C ILE A 71 -6.08 -5.97 1.18
N ASN A 72 -5.34 -4.92 0.81
CA ASN A 72 -4.31 -4.35 1.67
C ASN A 72 -4.94 -3.56 2.83
N ILE A 73 -6.05 -2.86 2.54
CA ILE A 73 -6.84 -2.14 3.55
C ILE A 73 -7.53 -3.15 4.47
N GLU A 74 -8.10 -4.21 3.91
CA GLU A 74 -8.71 -5.31 4.65
C GLU A 74 -7.71 -5.96 5.61
N SER A 75 -6.51 -6.27 5.12
CA SER A 75 -5.43 -6.83 5.93
C SER A 75 -5.00 -5.90 7.07
N SER A 76 -5.03 -4.58 6.84
CA SER A 76 -4.78 -3.57 7.88
C SER A 76 -5.88 -3.58 8.93
N LEU A 77 -7.16 -3.56 8.51
CA LEU A 77 -8.32 -3.65 9.39
C LEU A 77 -8.29 -4.92 10.26
N VAL A 78 -8.07 -6.08 9.65
CA VAL A 78 -7.96 -7.35 10.37
C VAL A 78 -6.84 -7.30 11.41
N ALA A 79 -5.70 -6.68 11.09
CA ALA A 79 -4.61 -6.50 12.04
C ALA A 79 -5.02 -5.59 13.22
N GLY A 80 -5.78 -4.52 12.98
CA GLY A 80 -6.36 -3.70 14.04
C GLY A 80 -7.35 -4.49 14.91
N GLY A 81 -8.24 -5.27 14.29
CA GLY A 81 -9.19 -6.12 15.01
C GLY A 81 -8.54 -7.18 15.90
N LYS A 82 -7.34 -7.67 15.55
CA LYS A 82 -6.57 -8.59 16.41
C LYS A 82 -6.23 -7.99 17.77
N LEU A 83 -6.06 -6.67 17.88
CA LEU A 83 -5.78 -6.01 19.16
C LEU A 83 -6.95 -6.12 20.15
N SER A 84 -8.16 -6.34 19.65
CA SER A 84 -9.38 -6.57 20.44
C SER A 84 -9.87 -8.03 20.38
N LYS A 85 -9.02 -8.97 19.95
CA LYS A 85 -9.36 -10.40 19.73
C LYS A 85 -10.47 -10.65 18.69
N LEU A 86 -10.76 -9.68 17.82
CA LEU A 86 -11.78 -9.77 16.77
C LEU A 86 -11.20 -10.21 15.41
N GLY A 87 -9.90 -10.49 15.30
CA GLY A 87 -9.23 -10.71 14.01
C GLY A 87 -9.86 -11.82 13.14
N THR A 88 -10.28 -12.95 13.74
CA THR A 88 -10.95 -14.03 13.02
C THR A 88 -12.38 -13.65 12.60
N GLN A 89 -13.09 -12.92 13.46
CA GLN A 89 -14.44 -12.45 13.19
C GLN A 89 -14.44 -11.42 12.06
N MET A 90 -13.49 -10.47 12.07
CA MET A 90 -13.27 -9.52 10.98
C MET A 90 -13.15 -10.25 9.64
N LYS A 91 -12.20 -11.18 9.51
CA LYS A 91 -11.96 -11.94 8.28
C LYS A 91 -13.19 -12.66 7.70
N ARG A 92 -14.20 -12.97 8.53
CA ARG A 92 -15.41 -13.69 8.11
C ARG A 92 -16.60 -12.77 7.86
N SER A 93 -16.59 -11.57 8.43
CA SER A 93 -17.79 -10.73 8.56
C SER A 93 -17.69 -9.43 7.78
N ILE A 94 -16.52 -9.11 7.22
CA ILE A 94 -16.28 -7.89 6.45
C ILE A 94 -15.60 -8.19 5.13
N GLU A 95 -15.79 -7.29 4.18
CA GLU A 95 -15.09 -7.26 2.89
C GLU A 95 -14.88 -5.79 2.49
N ILE A 96 -13.71 -5.46 1.96
CA ILE A 96 -13.52 -4.17 1.27
C ILE A 96 -14.03 -4.29 -0.17
N VAL A 97 -15.12 -3.60 -0.47
CA VAL A 97 -15.83 -3.69 -1.76
C VAL A 97 -14.99 -3.11 -2.91
N ASP A 98 -14.21 -2.08 -2.61
CA ASP A 98 -13.39 -1.38 -3.59
C ASP A 98 -12.10 -2.16 -3.86
N GLU A 99 -12.01 -2.87 -4.99
CA GLU A 99 -10.78 -3.59 -5.39
C GLU A 99 -9.58 -2.63 -5.48
N ARG A 100 -9.81 -1.42 -6.02
CA ARG A 100 -8.80 -0.37 -6.18
C ARG A 100 -9.28 0.92 -5.52
N CYS A 101 -8.78 1.18 -4.33
CA CYS A 101 -9.05 2.44 -3.63
C CYS A 101 -8.10 3.53 -4.17
N LYS A 102 -8.63 4.45 -4.97
CA LYS A 102 -7.87 5.59 -5.53
C LYS A 102 -7.13 6.34 -4.42
N LEU A 103 -5.83 6.55 -4.60
CA LEU A 103 -5.03 7.35 -3.69
C LEU A 103 -5.15 8.81 -4.07
N GLU A 104 -5.53 9.66 -3.12
CA GLU A 104 -5.56 11.11 -3.28
C GLU A 104 -4.37 11.75 -2.59
N TYR A 105 -3.64 12.56 -3.35
CA TYR A 105 -2.42 13.23 -2.96
C TYR A 105 -2.17 14.42 -3.90
N GLU A 106 -1.31 15.35 -3.49
CA GLU A 106 -0.89 16.47 -4.32
C GLU A 106 0.34 16.08 -5.14
N GLY A 107 0.24 16.15 -6.47
CA GLY A 107 1.35 15.87 -7.38
C GLY A 107 0.93 15.25 -8.72
N PRO A 108 1.90 14.84 -9.54
CA PRO A 108 1.63 14.19 -10.83
C PRO A 108 0.91 12.87 -10.64
N ARG A 109 0.09 12.47 -11.63
CA ARG A 109 -0.57 11.16 -11.65
C ARG A 109 0.02 10.19 -12.66
N THR A 110 0.99 10.58 -13.48
CA THR A 110 1.70 9.68 -14.39
C THR A 110 2.91 9.05 -13.71
N VAL A 111 3.29 7.85 -14.15
CA VAL A 111 4.47 7.13 -13.64
C VAL A 111 5.74 7.98 -13.75
N GLU A 112 5.98 8.58 -14.91
CA GLU A 112 7.15 9.41 -15.19
C GLU A 112 7.16 10.64 -14.29
N GLY A 113 6.02 11.34 -14.19
CA GLY A 113 5.92 12.54 -13.38
C GLY A 113 6.15 12.27 -11.89
N LEU A 114 5.67 11.13 -11.38
CA LEU A 114 5.90 10.72 -9.99
C LEU A 114 7.39 10.48 -9.71
N TRP A 115 8.09 9.81 -10.62
CA TRP A 115 9.53 9.60 -10.50
C TRP A 115 10.28 10.93 -10.51
N ASP A 116 10.02 11.79 -11.49
CA ASP A 116 10.70 13.07 -11.68
C ASP A 116 10.46 14.05 -10.52
N LYS A 117 9.30 13.98 -9.86
CA LYS A 117 8.99 14.77 -8.66
C LYS A 117 9.46 14.14 -7.36
N GLY A 118 10.15 13.00 -7.41
CA GLY A 118 10.76 12.40 -6.23
C GLY A 118 9.76 11.69 -5.30
N PHE A 119 8.72 11.05 -5.85
CA PHE A 119 7.78 10.23 -5.08
C PHE A 119 8.38 8.87 -4.70
N TYR A 120 9.53 8.88 -4.04
CA TYR A 120 10.23 7.69 -3.59
C TYR A 120 10.93 7.86 -2.24
N ASP A 121 11.04 6.76 -1.51
CA ASP A 121 11.94 6.56 -0.38
C ASP A 121 13.16 5.78 -0.88
N ALA A 122 14.36 6.32 -0.66
CA ALA A 122 15.62 5.68 -1.01
C ALA A 122 16.38 5.37 0.28
N ARG A 123 16.42 4.09 0.67
CA ARG A 123 17.03 3.67 1.95
C ARG A 123 17.73 2.34 1.87
N SER A 124 18.78 2.18 2.68
CA SER A 124 19.48 0.90 2.80
C SER A 124 18.62 -0.11 3.57
N VAL A 125 18.53 -1.35 3.07
CA VAL A 125 17.91 -2.48 3.75
C VAL A 125 18.87 -3.68 3.74
N LYS A 126 18.68 -4.59 4.70
CA LYS A 126 19.40 -5.87 4.72
C LYS A 126 18.59 -6.91 3.93
N VAL A 127 19.17 -7.46 2.87
CA VAL A 127 18.62 -8.59 2.11
C VAL A 127 19.61 -9.74 2.23
N SER A 128 19.21 -10.80 2.93
CA SER A 128 20.11 -11.88 3.34
C SER A 128 21.34 -11.31 4.09
N SER A 129 22.56 -11.56 3.61
CA SER A 129 23.79 -11.01 4.18
C SER A 129 24.17 -9.62 3.64
N ALA A 130 23.58 -9.17 2.53
CA ALA A 130 23.95 -7.93 1.87
C ALA A 130 23.14 -6.73 2.37
N ARG A 131 23.74 -5.53 2.30
CA ARG A 131 23.05 -4.26 2.51
C ARG A 131 22.97 -3.54 1.17
N ILE A 132 21.75 -3.31 0.69
CA ILE A 132 21.48 -2.69 -0.61
C ILE A 132 20.57 -1.48 -0.43
N MET A 133 20.70 -0.48 -1.30
CA MET A 133 19.74 0.62 -1.40
C MET A 133 18.48 0.12 -2.11
N ARG A 134 17.31 0.41 -1.54
CA ARG A 134 16.02 0.18 -2.19
C ARG A 134 15.29 1.48 -2.43
N TYR A 135 14.64 1.55 -3.59
CA TYR A 135 13.79 2.65 -4.02
C TYR A 135 12.35 2.19 -4.04
N ARG A 136 11.50 2.79 -3.20
CA ARG A 136 10.09 2.42 -3.05
C ARG A 136 9.19 3.63 -3.21
N PRO A 137 8.01 3.52 -3.85
CA PRO A 137 7.11 4.66 -3.96
C PRO A 137 6.62 5.15 -2.61
N MET A 138 6.64 6.46 -2.41
CA MET A 138 6.27 7.09 -1.15
C MET A 138 5.38 8.31 -1.37
N PHE A 139 4.27 8.36 -0.63
CA PHE A 139 3.33 9.48 -0.61
C PHE A 139 3.31 10.11 0.78
N LYS A 140 3.79 11.37 0.89
CA LYS A 140 3.98 12.04 2.19
C LYS A 140 2.65 12.45 2.84
N LYS A 141 1.75 13.03 2.04
CA LYS A 141 0.39 13.40 2.41
C LYS A 141 -0.55 12.65 1.48
N TRP A 142 -1.45 11.88 2.05
CA TRP A 142 -2.33 11.01 1.29
C TRP A 142 -3.65 10.80 2.03
N HIS A 143 -4.70 10.54 1.28
CA HIS A 143 -5.92 9.96 1.80
C HIS A 143 -6.55 9.05 0.74
N LEU A 144 -7.49 8.23 1.17
CA LEU A 144 -8.32 7.42 0.27
C LEU A 144 -9.69 7.20 0.89
N LEU A 145 -10.63 6.80 0.03
CA LEU A 145 -11.95 6.34 0.44
C LEU A 145 -12.04 4.84 0.23
N CYS A 146 -12.71 4.15 1.15
CA CYS A 146 -13.06 2.74 0.98
C CYS A 146 -14.46 2.45 1.53
N SER A 147 -15.10 1.46 0.92
CA SER A 147 -16.42 0.95 1.27
C SER A 147 -16.27 -0.44 1.87
N VAL A 148 -16.77 -0.61 3.09
CA VAL A 148 -16.70 -1.87 3.82
C VAL A 148 -18.08 -2.48 3.83
N ALA A 149 -18.22 -3.63 3.17
CA ALA A 149 -19.40 -4.46 3.30
C ALA A 149 -19.28 -5.30 4.58
N PHE A 150 -20.36 -5.44 5.33
CA PHE A 150 -20.37 -6.27 6.53
C PHE A 150 -21.73 -6.90 6.84
N ASP A 151 -21.67 -7.98 7.61
CA ASP A 151 -22.82 -8.65 8.18
C ASP A 151 -23.13 -8.12 9.60
N LYS A 152 -24.32 -7.53 9.77
CA LYS A 152 -24.76 -6.92 11.04
C LYS A 152 -25.09 -7.94 12.12
N GLU A 153 -25.39 -9.18 11.76
CA GLU A 153 -25.62 -10.25 12.73
C GLU A 153 -24.28 -10.72 13.34
N SER A 154 -23.23 -10.68 12.54
CA SER A 154 -21.89 -11.10 12.94
C SER A 154 -21.06 -10.00 13.57
N ILE A 155 -21.13 -8.75 13.10
CA ILE A 155 -20.27 -7.66 13.60
C ILE A 155 -20.99 -6.31 13.59
N ASP A 156 -20.79 -5.51 14.64
CA ASP A 156 -21.39 -4.18 14.73
C ASP A 156 -20.49 -3.07 14.15
N HIS A 157 -21.12 -1.95 13.80
CA HIS A 157 -20.45 -0.79 13.20
C HIS A 157 -19.36 -0.19 14.11
N GLY A 158 -19.58 -0.16 15.42
CA GLY A 158 -18.62 0.35 16.40
C GLY A 158 -17.36 -0.49 16.44
N GLN A 159 -17.48 -1.82 16.37
CA GLN A 159 -16.34 -2.74 16.29
C GLN A 159 -15.50 -2.53 15.03
N ILE A 160 -16.15 -2.30 13.88
CA ILE A 160 -15.46 -2.00 12.61
C ILE A 160 -14.67 -0.68 12.74
N VAL A 161 -15.34 0.40 13.16
CA VAL A 161 -14.72 1.73 13.27
C VAL A 161 -13.59 1.71 14.30
N LYS A 162 -13.77 1.05 15.46
CA LYS A 162 -12.71 0.88 16.46
C LYS A 162 -11.51 0.14 15.86
N SER A 163 -11.76 -0.93 15.12
CA SER A 163 -10.69 -1.74 14.52
C SER A 163 -9.93 -0.99 13.43
N PHE A 164 -10.60 -0.12 12.68
CA PHE A 164 -9.92 0.80 11.76
C PHE A 164 -9.07 1.84 12.51
N ASN A 165 -9.55 2.40 13.61
CA ASN A 165 -8.76 3.33 14.42
C ASN A 165 -7.52 2.64 15.00
N ASP A 166 -7.69 1.44 15.53
CA ASP A 166 -6.61 0.58 16.03
C ASP A 166 -5.63 0.20 14.91
N ALA A 167 -6.13 -0.12 13.71
CA ALA A 167 -5.30 -0.38 12.54
C ALA A 167 -4.47 0.84 12.16
N GLY A 168 -5.11 2.01 12.04
CA GLY A 168 -4.47 3.28 11.72
C GLY A 168 -3.37 3.64 12.72
N MET A 169 -3.63 3.47 14.02
CA MET A 169 -2.75 3.85 15.11
C MET A 169 -1.65 2.83 15.42
N TYR A 170 -1.92 1.51 15.31
CA TYR A 170 -1.01 0.44 15.76
C TYR A 170 -0.53 -0.56 14.68
N CYS A 171 -1.23 -0.71 13.55
CA CYS A 171 -0.78 -1.52 12.40
C CYS A 171 -0.21 -0.73 11.20
N GLY A 172 -1.00 0.16 10.58
CA GLY A 172 -0.67 0.91 9.36
C GLY A 172 -1.01 0.17 8.06
N LEU A 173 -0.83 0.85 6.92
CA LEU A 173 -1.09 0.40 5.55
C LEU A 173 0.19 0.36 4.72
N GLY A 174 0.30 -0.60 3.79
CA GLY A 174 1.47 -0.72 2.91
C GLY A 174 2.69 -1.33 3.60
N ASP A 175 3.87 -0.85 3.22
CA ASP A 175 5.17 -1.43 3.61
C ASP A 175 5.81 -0.72 4.82
N TYR A 176 6.80 -1.36 5.41
CA TYR A 176 7.57 -0.93 6.58
C TYR A 176 6.70 -0.48 7.77
N ARG A 177 5.57 -1.15 7.92
CA ARG A 177 4.70 -1.07 9.09
C ARG A 177 5.42 -1.57 10.34
N PRO A 178 5.20 -0.96 11.52
CA PRO A 178 4.27 0.13 11.83
C PRO A 178 4.78 1.57 11.57
N LYS A 179 5.98 1.76 11.01
CA LYS A 179 6.60 3.10 10.93
C LYS A 179 5.94 3.99 9.87
N PHE A 180 5.42 3.38 8.81
CA PHE A 180 4.76 4.04 7.68
C PHE A 180 3.28 3.66 7.59
N GLY A 181 2.53 4.43 6.80
CA GLY A 181 1.14 4.15 6.46
C GLY A 181 0.15 4.24 7.61
N ARG A 182 0.48 4.99 8.67
CA ARG A 182 -0.47 5.34 9.73
C ARG A 182 -1.55 6.24 9.19
N PHE A 183 -2.77 6.11 9.69
CA PHE A 183 -3.91 6.91 9.25
C PHE A 183 -4.90 7.18 10.39
N ALA A 184 -5.68 8.25 10.23
CA ALA A 184 -6.88 8.56 10.99
C ALA A 184 -8.10 8.17 10.16
N VAL A 185 -9.22 7.91 10.84
CA VAL A 185 -10.43 7.35 10.24
C VAL A 185 -11.58 8.32 10.43
N GLU A 186 -12.32 8.58 9.35
CA GLU A 186 -13.54 9.38 9.37
C GLU A 186 -14.66 8.58 8.70
N VAL A 187 -15.82 8.49 9.34
CA VAL A 187 -17.01 7.86 8.77
C VAL A 187 -17.72 8.86 7.88
N ILE A 188 -17.92 8.50 6.62
CA ILE A 188 -18.61 9.35 5.66
C ILE A 188 -20.10 9.04 5.73
N LYS A 189 -20.90 10.09 5.94
CA LYS A 189 -22.37 10.04 5.98
C LYS A 189 -22.97 9.95 4.58
#